data_AF-A0A7S0LHV4-F1
#
_entry.id   AF-A0A7S0LHV4-F1
#
_cell.length_a   1.000
_cell.length_b   1.000
_cell.length_c   1.000
_cell.angle_alpha   90.00
_cell.angle_beta   90.00
_cell.angle_gamma   90.00
#
_symmetry.space_group_name_H-M   'P 1'
#
loop_
_entity.id
_entity.type
_entity.pdbx_description
1 polymer ?
#
loop_
_entity_poly.entity_id
_entity_poly.type
_entity_poly.pdbx_seq_one_letter_code
_entity_poly.pdbx_strand_id
1 'polypeptide(L)'
;MTKRLLSLFSPPPPSLPPPPPTLLGMQQSNLQLALAAALLGGLLLLALRHGMITRASAVPAPQASHEEPPLLHCIRARRSVFPRSYVPRSVPPSTMERMLEAAMWAPYHGSVPPWRFVVLGRNAMVKMQRMTLAFYDAHWQAVGWANGKRGTAADYLKWRKMTEEEIEGRWGPVSYMVAIVMRRQAGSKRMPEWEEAAATACAMQNMHLQASAHAGLACYWSSW
;
A
#
# COMPACT_ATOMS: atom_id res chain seq x y z
N MET A 1 45.63 15.47 23.57
CA MET A 1 46.30 14.64 24.59
C MET A 1 45.84 13.18 24.41
N THR A 2 46.82 12.26 24.31
CA THR A 2 46.78 10.79 24.64
C THR A 2 45.70 9.90 23.99
N LYS A 3 46.00 8.99 23.04
CA LYS A 3 46.67 7.65 23.12
C LYS A 3 45.95 6.59 23.99
N ARG A 4 45.77 5.38 23.38
CA ARG A 4 45.49 4.01 23.91
C ARG A 4 44.01 3.66 24.16
N LEU A 5 43.47 2.49 23.81
CA LEU A 5 44.01 1.15 23.49
C LEU A 5 43.32 0.49 22.29
N LEU A 6 44.12 -0.14 21.42
CA LEU A 6 43.74 -1.19 20.47
C LEU A 6 44.19 -2.53 21.06
N SER A 7 43.29 -3.52 21.12
CA SER A 7 43.55 -4.98 21.09
C SER A 7 42.32 -5.72 21.63
N LEU A 8 41.70 -6.56 20.80
CA LEU A 8 41.42 -7.99 21.03
C LEU A 8 40.36 -8.46 20.02
N PHE A 9 40.45 -9.74 19.62
CA PHE A 9 39.62 -10.51 18.67
C PHE A 9 40.18 -10.63 17.23
N SER A 10 41.05 -11.63 17.06
CA SER A 10 41.20 -12.35 15.79
C SER A 10 40.14 -13.46 15.72
N PRO A 11 39.53 -13.73 14.55
CA PRO A 11 38.57 -14.82 14.39
C PRO A 11 39.25 -16.21 14.37
N PRO A 12 38.55 -17.28 14.78
CA PRO A 12 39.08 -18.64 14.76
C PRO A 12 39.22 -19.18 13.33
N PRO A 13 40.12 -20.16 13.08
CA PRO A 13 40.30 -20.77 11.77
C PRO A 13 39.09 -21.61 11.35
N PRO A 14 38.84 -21.75 10.02
CA PRO A 14 37.71 -22.53 9.50
C PRO A 14 37.87 -24.03 9.79
N SER A 15 36.76 -24.68 10.15
CA SER A 15 36.66 -26.13 10.36
C SER A 15 36.81 -26.90 9.04
N LEU A 16 37.50 -28.05 9.08
CA LEU A 16 37.67 -28.95 7.95
C LEU A 16 36.32 -29.54 7.48
N PRO A 17 36.13 -29.77 6.16
CA PRO A 17 34.92 -30.39 5.63
C PRO A 17 34.83 -31.88 6.03
N PRO A 18 33.62 -32.44 6.16
CA PRO A 18 33.43 -33.85 6.50
C PRO A 18 33.91 -34.78 5.37
N PRO A 19 34.29 -36.03 5.69
CA PRO A 19 34.74 -36.99 4.69
C PRO A 19 33.61 -37.41 3.73
N PRO A 20 33.94 -37.77 2.48
CA PRO A 20 32.95 -38.20 1.51
C PRO A 20 32.29 -39.53 1.90
N PRO A 21 31.01 -39.75 1.53
CA PRO A 21 30.29 -40.97 1.86
C PRO A 21 30.90 -42.20 1.18
N THR A 22 30.88 -43.34 1.89
CA THR A 22 31.37 -44.63 1.40
C THR A 22 30.48 -45.21 0.30
N LEU A 23 31.10 -45.91 -0.67
CA LEU A 23 30.47 -46.53 -1.85
C LEU A 23 29.21 -47.37 -1.54
N LEU A 24 29.18 -48.04 -0.38
CA LEU A 24 28.04 -48.85 0.07
C LEU A 24 26.79 -48.01 0.38
N GLY A 25 26.96 -46.79 0.92
CA GLY A 25 25.88 -45.85 1.18
C GLY A 25 25.30 -45.22 -0.09
N MET A 26 26.13 -45.06 -1.13
CA MET A 26 25.69 -44.54 -2.43
C MET A 26 24.80 -45.54 -3.20
N GLN A 27 25.01 -46.85 -3.05
CA GLN A 27 24.14 -47.85 -3.69
C GLN A 27 22.75 -47.93 -3.04
N GLN A 28 22.68 -47.85 -1.71
CA GLN A 28 21.39 -47.87 -0.99
C GLN A 28 20.56 -46.60 -1.25
N SER A 29 21.19 -45.42 -1.32
CA SER A 29 20.49 -44.17 -1.63
C SER A 29 19.93 -44.16 -3.05
N ASN A 30 20.68 -44.65 -4.04
CA ASN A 30 20.22 -44.72 -5.43
C ASN A 30 19.03 -45.67 -5.61
N LEU A 31 19.00 -46.80 -4.87
CA LEU A 31 17.87 -47.73 -4.91
C LEU A 31 16.62 -47.14 -4.25
N GLN A 32 16.78 -46.42 -3.13
CA GLN A 32 15.68 -45.72 -2.47
C GLN A 32 15.12 -44.58 -3.34
N LEU A 33 15.98 -43.82 -4.02
CA LEU A 33 15.55 -42.79 -4.98
C LEU A 33 14.80 -43.39 -6.17
N ALA A 34 15.26 -44.51 -6.72
CA ALA A 34 14.61 -45.16 -7.85
C ALA A 34 13.21 -45.70 -7.48
N LEU A 35 13.07 -46.32 -6.30
CA LEU A 35 11.78 -46.80 -5.79
C LEU A 35 10.81 -45.65 -5.48
N ALA A 36 11.29 -44.55 -4.90
CA ALA A 36 10.47 -43.37 -4.66
C ALA A 36 9.98 -42.72 -5.97
N ALA A 37 10.85 -42.63 -6.99
CA ALA A 37 10.48 -42.09 -8.30
C ALA A 37 9.42 -42.97 -9.01
N ALA A 38 9.53 -44.30 -8.91
CA ALA A 38 8.56 -45.23 -9.49
C ALA A 38 7.18 -45.12 -8.81
N LEU A 39 7.15 -45.00 -7.47
CA LEU A 39 5.89 -44.82 -6.71
C LEU A 39 5.22 -43.48 -7.03
N LEU A 40 6.00 -42.38 -7.11
CA LEU A 40 5.49 -41.06 -7.50
C LEU A 40 4.95 -41.06 -8.93
N GLY A 41 5.66 -41.70 -9.87
CA GLY A 41 5.21 -41.84 -11.26
C GLY A 41 3.91 -42.65 -11.38
N GLY A 42 3.79 -43.75 -10.63
CA GLY A 42 2.58 -44.57 -10.59
C GLY A 42 1.37 -43.83 -10.02
N LEU A 43 1.55 -43.07 -8.94
CA LEU A 43 0.50 -42.23 -8.34
C LEU A 43 0.06 -41.09 -9.27
N LEU A 44 0.99 -40.46 -9.98
CA LEU A 44 0.69 -39.40 -10.95
C LEU A 44 -0.14 -39.92 -12.13
N LEU A 45 0.21 -41.10 -12.67
CA LEU A 45 -0.56 -41.75 -13.72
C LEU A 45 -1.95 -42.17 -13.26
N LEU A 46 -2.10 -42.63 -12.02
CA LEU A 46 -3.40 -42.97 -11.44
C LEU A 46 -4.29 -41.73 -11.25
N ALA A 47 -3.70 -40.60 -10.81
CA ALA A 47 -4.39 -39.32 -10.61
C ALA A 47 -4.84 -38.68 -11.93
N LEU A 48 -4.03 -38.81 -12.99
CA LEU A 48 -4.39 -38.39 -14.35
C LEU A 48 -5.52 -39.25 -14.95
N ARG A 49 -5.51 -40.56 -14.71
CA ARG A 49 -6.52 -41.51 -15.23
C ARG A 49 -7.89 -41.35 -14.56
N HIS A 50 -7.94 -40.90 -13.30
CA HIS A 50 -9.17 -40.70 -12.54
C HIS A 50 -9.63 -39.23 -12.47
N GLY A 51 -9.08 -38.35 -13.30
CA GLY A 51 -9.55 -36.96 -13.41
C GLY A 51 -9.36 -36.11 -12.14
N MET A 52 -8.50 -36.54 -11.21
CA MET A 52 -8.22 -35.80 -9.95
C MET A 52 -7.28 -34.60 -10.16
N ILE A 53 -6.70 -34.46 -11.35
CA ILE A 53 -6.00 -33.25 -11.78
C ILE A 53 -6.90 -32.56 -12.79
N THR A 54 -7.73 -31.64 -12.30
CA THR A 54 -8.43 -30.70 -13.18
C THR A 54 -7.39 -29.91 -13.94
N ARG A 55 -7.42 -30.01 -15.28
CA ARG A 55 -6.65 -29.16 -16.18
C ARG A 55 -6.86 -27.72 -15.72
N ALA A 56 -5.79 -27.03 -15.32
CA ALA A 56 -5.88 -25.63 -14.94
C ALA A 56 -6.62 -24.90 -16.06
N SER A 57 -7.82 -24.38 -15.75
CA SER A 57 -8.56 -23.57 -16.69
C SER A 57 -7.63 -22.44 -17.08
N ALA A 58 -7.31 -22.33 -18.36
CA ALA A 58 -6.49 -21.23 -18.85
C ALA A 58 -7.12 -19.93 -18.35
N VAL A 59 -6.37 -19.19 -17.53
CA VAL A 59 -6.73 -17.83 -17.14
C VAL A 59 -6.96 -17.09 -18.46
N PRO A 60 -8.16 -16.51 -18.70
CA PRO A 60 -8.38 -15.74 -19.92
C PRO A 60 -7.31 -14.64 -19.97
N ALA A 61 -6.58 -14.56 -21.08
CA ALA A 61 -5.67 -13.44 -21.30
C ALA A 61 -6.44 -12.12 -21.07
N PRO A 62 -5.85 -11.12 -20.38
CA PRO A 62 -6.55 -9.90 -20.05
C PRO A 62 -7.08 -9.26 -21.33
N GLN A 63 -8.42 -9.17 -21.40
CA GLN A 63 -9.11 -8.62 -22.56
C GLN A 63 -8.94 -7.10 -22.61
N ALA A 64 -8.60 -6.62 -23.81
CA ALA A 64 -8.55 -5.24 -24.28
C ALA A 64 -7.62 -4.29 -23.52
N SER A 65 -6.48 -4.02 -24.14
CA SER A 65 -5.67 -2.83 -23.92
C SER A 65 -6.53 -1.58 -24.08
N HIS A 66 -7.02 -1.03 -22.97
CA HIS A 66 -7.31 0.41 -22.95
C HIS A 66 -5.95 1.08 -23.11
N GLU A 67 -5.67 1.58 -24.32
CA GLU A 67 -4.49 2.40 -24.55
C GLU A 67 -4.55 3.58 -23.59
N GLU A 68 -3.59 3.66 -22.67
CA GLU A 68 -3.56 4.75 -21.70
C GLU A 68 -3.35 6.08 -22.46
N PRO A 69 -4.05 7.16 -22.08
CA PRO A 69 -3.87 8.43 -22.76
C PRO A 69 -2.41 8.90 -22.67
N PRO A 70 -1.90 9.64 -23.67
CA PRO A 70 -0.54 10.17 -23.63
C PRO A 70 -0.28 10.95 -22.34
N LEU A 71 0.90 10.80 -21.73
CA LEU A 71 1.23 11.44 -20.45
C LEU A 71 0.94 12.95 -20.41
N LEU A 72 1.30 13.68 -21.48
CA LEU A 72 1.06 15.12 -21.57
C LEU A 72 -0.45 15.46 -21.55
N HIS A 73 -1.30 14.57 -22.09
CA HIS A 73 -2.75 14.71 -21.97
C HIS A 73 -3.18 14.59 -20.52
N CYS A 74 -2.76 13.55 -19.79
CA CYS A 74 -3.08 13.36 -18.37
C CYS A 74 -2.65 14.57 -17.52
N ILE A 75 -1.44 15.09 -17.75
CA ILE A 75 -0.93 16.29 -17.08
C ILE A 75 -1.85 17.50 -17.32
N ARG A 76 -2.25 17.74 -18.58
CA ARG A 76 -3.11 18.87 -18.97
C ARG A 76 -4.55 18.72 -18.51
N ALA A 77 -5.07 17.49 -18.46
CA ALA A 77 -6.44 17.17 -18.09
C ALA A 77 -6.66 17.15 -16.57
N ARG A 78 -5.62 16.89 -15.77
CA ARG A 78 -5.71 16.81 -14.31
C ARG A 78 -6.38 18.04 -13.70
N ARG A 79 -7.45 17.84 -12.93
CA ARG A 79 -8.10 18.89 -12.14
C ARG A 79 -8.29 18.43 -10.71
N SER A 80 -8.27 19.40 -9.79
CA SER A 80 -8.72 19.18 -8.42
C SER A 80 -10.24 19.38 -8.41
N VAL A 81 -10.99 18.27 -8.29
CA VAL A 81 -12.45 18.30 -8.29
C VAL A 81 -12.91 18.08 -6.87
N PHE A 82 -13.65 19.02 -6.27
CA PHE A 82 -14.00 18.94 -4.85
C PHE A 82 -15.10 17.88 -4.60
N PRO A 83 -15.14 17.22 -3.43
CA PRO A 83 -16.14 16.19 -3.11
C PRO A 83 -17.60 16.63 -3.27
N ARG A 84 -17.90 17.92 -3.08
CA ARG A 84 -19.25 18.48 -3.31
C ARG A 84 -19.73 18.35 -4.76
N SER A 85 -18.81 18.16 -5.71
CA SER A 85 -19.11 17.97 -7.13
C SER A 85 -19.10 16.49 -7.55
N TYR A 86 -18.90 15.57 -6.61
CA TYR A 86 -18.88 14.14 -6.92
C TYR A 86 -20.31 13.63 -7.13
N VAL A 87 -20.42 12.67 -8.05
CA VAL A 87 -21.69 12.00 -8.37
C VAL A 87 -21.77 10.67 -7.65
N PRO A 88 -22.98 10.12 -7.39
CA PRO A 88 -23.16 8.83 -6.70
C PRO A 88 -22.84 7.66 -7.65
N ARG A 89 -21.58 7.58 -8.10
CA ARG A 89 -21.03 6.50 -8.94
C ARG A 89 -19.84 5.90 -8.21
N SER A 90 -19.85 4.57 -8.06
CA SER A 90 -18.74 3.86 -7.43
C SER A 90 -17.51 3.84 -8.33
N VAL A 91 -16.34 3.95 -7.70
CA VAL A 91 -15.04 3.70 -8.33
C VAL A 91 -14.68 2.22 -8.14
N PRO A 92 -14.34 1.47 -9.19
CA PRO A 92 -13.92 0.07 -9.06
C PRO A 92 -12.62 -0.07 -8.24
N PRO A 93 -12.46 -1.15 -7.45
CA PRO A 93 -11.21 -1.42 -6.73
C PRO A 93 -9.97 -1.45 -7.63
N SER A 94 -10.09 -2.02 -8.83
CA SER A 94 -9.00 -2.08 -9.81
C SER A 94 -8.52 -0.70 -10.27
N THR A 95 -9.40 0.30 -10.32
CA THR A 95 -9.01 1.69 -10.60
C THR A 95 -8.14 2.25 -9.47
N MET A 96 -8.52 2.00 -8.21
CA MET A 96 -7.72 2.41 -7.04
C MET A 96 -6.36 1.68 -7.00
N GLU A 97 -6.35 0.38 -7.32
CA GLU A 97 -5.11 -0.41 -7.42
C GLU A 97 -4.15 0.17 -8.47
N ARG A 98 -4.64 0.51 -9.68
CA ARG A 98 -3.83 1.19 -10.69
C ARG A 98 -3.28 2.53 -10.22
N MET A 99 -4.08 3.31 -9.49
CA MET A 99 -3.60 4.58 -8.92
C MET A 99 -2.47 4.34 -7.92
N LEU A 100 -2.63 3.39 -6.99
CA LEU A 100 -1.59 3.05 -6.02
C LEU A 100 -0.32 2.53 -6.70
N GLU A 101 -0.46 1.72 -7.75
CA GLU A 101 0.67 1.26 -8.56
C GLU A 101 1.47 2.44 -9.12
N ALA A 102 0.81 3.43 -9.73
CA ALA A 102 1.48 4.63 -10.21
C ALA A 102 2.22 5.39 -9.08
N ALA A 103 1.64 5.43 -7.89
CA ALA A 103 2.27 6.05 -6.71
C ALA A 103 3.62 5.39 -6.36
N MET A 104 3.72 4.07 -6.52
CA MET A 104 4.92 3.30 -6.19
C MET A 104 6.12 3.61 -7.08
N TRP A 105 5.89 4.20 -8.26
CA TRP A 105 6.93 4.61 -9.21
C TRP A 105 7.47 6.02 -8.97
N ALA A 106 7.13 6.68 -7.87
CA ALA A 106 7.72 7.97 -7.53
C ALA A 106 9.21 7.85 -7.17
N PRO A 107 10.01 8.89 -7.43
CA PRO A 107 11.40 8.93 -6.99
C PRO A 107 11.46 9.10 -5.47
N TYR A 108 12.43 8.43 -4.84
CA TYR A 108 12.76 8.62 -3.43
C TYR A 108 14.25 8.36 -3.17
N HIS A 109 14.77 8.99 -2.12
CA HIS A 109 16.12 8.77 -1.63
C HIS A 109 16.07 7.87 -0.38
N GLY A 110 17.00 6.91 -0.29
CA GLY A 110 17.04 5.91 0.78
C GLY A 110 16.71 4.50 0.30
N SER A 111 16.65 3.55 1.23
CA SER A 111 16.44 2.13 0.92
C SER A 111 14.97 1.73 0.85
N VAL A 112 14.06 2.56 1.37
CA VAL A 112 12.62 2.31 1.39
C VAL A 112 11.83 3.58 1.08
N PRO A 113 10.69 3.47 0.40
CA PRO A 113 9.84 4.63 0.14
C PRO A 113 9.22 5.16 1.44
N PRO A 114 9.12 6.50 1.60
CA PRO A 114 8.60 7.12 2.83
C PRO A 114 7.06 7.11 2.91
N TRP A 115 6.35 6.98 1.79
CA TRP A 115 4.89 7.05 1.77
C TRP A 115 4.21 5.77 2.30
N ARG A 116 3.10 5.94 3.01
CA ARG A 116 2.16 4.89 3.40
C ARG A 116 0.76 5.35 3.06
N PHE A 117 0.01 4.48 2.38
CA PHE A 117 -1.37 4.73 1.98
C PHE A 117 -2.30 3.84 2.77
N VAL A 118 -3.30 4.43 3.42
CA VAL A 118 -4.41 3.71 4.04
C VAL A 118 -5.67 4.00 3.26
N VAL A 119 -6.17 3.01 2.53
CA VAL A 119 -7.37 3.16 1.71
C VAL A 119 -8.61 2.85 2.55
N LEU A 120 -9.46 3.85 2.71
CA LEU A 120 -10.73 3.75 3.43
C LEU A 120 -11.88 3.71 2.42
N GLY A 121 -12.55 2.55 2.32
CA GLY A 121 -13.85 2.45 1.65
C GLY A 121 -14.98 3.03 2.51
N ARG A 122 -16.21 3.00 2.00
CA ARG A 122 -17.36 3.71 2.59
C ARG A 122 -17.54 3.52 4.09
N ASN A 123 -17.59 2.27 4.56
CA ASN A 123 -17.82 1.96 5.98
C ASN A 123 -16.67 2.47 6.86
N ALA A 124 -15.43 2.31 6.41
CA ALA A 124 -14.25 2.77 7.13
C ALA A 124 -14.18 4.31 7.19
N MET A 125 -14.57 5.00 6.10
CA MET A 125 -14.70 6.46 6.08
C MET A 125 -15.72 6.96 7.10
N VAL A 126 -16.93 6.39 7.12
CA VAL A 126 -17.96 6.77 8.10
C VAL A 126 -17.47 6.54 9.53
N LYS A 127 -16.81 5.40 9.78
CA LYS A 127 -16.22 5.11 11.09
C LYS A 127 -15.17 6.16 11.49
N MET A 128 -14.25 6.50 10.59
CA MET A 128 -13.24 7.53 10.82
C MET A 128 -13.88 8.89 11.14
N GLN A 129 -14.88 9.30 10.37
CA GLN A 129 -15.58 10.58 10.57
C GLN A 129 -16.29 10.63 11.92
N ARG A 130 -16.98 9.54 12.31
CA ARG A 130 -17.62 9.43 13.63
C ARG A 130 -16.59 9.43 14.77
N MET A 131 -15.44 8.80 14.58
CA MET A 131 -14.35 8.86 15.56
C MET A 131 -13.79 10.27 15.70
N THR A 132 -13.65 11.02 14.61
CA THR A 132 -13.25 12.45 14.66
C THR A 132 -14.27 13.27 15.45
N LEU A 133 -15.57 13.07 15.21
CA LEU A 133 -16.61 13.76 15.96
C LEU A 133 -16.57 13.43 17.45
N ALA A 134 -16.49 12.14 17.81
CA ALA A 134 -16.38 11.70 19.20
C ALA A 134 -15.14 12.25 19.92
N PHE A 135 -14.00 12.34 19.20
CA PHE A 135 -12.80 12.98 19.75
C PHE A 135 -13.07 14.45 20.09
N TYR A 136 -13.68 15.21 19.19
CA TYR A 136 -14.00 16.60 19.49
C TYR A 136 -15.05 16.74 20.59
N ASP A 137 -16.07 15.88 20.61
CA ASP A 137 -17.12 15.90 21.64
C ASP A 137 -16.49 15.83 23.05
N ALA A 138 -15.42 15.03 23.21
CA ALA A 138 -14.70 14.88 24.46
C ALA A 138 -13.61 15.95 24.74
N HIS A 139 -13.09 16.65 23.73
CA HIS A 139 -11.86 17.45 23.87
C HIS A 139 -11.93 18.89 23.35
N TRP A 140 -13.02 19.33 22.70
CA TRP A 140 -13.07 20.61 21.99
C TRP A 140 -12.73 21.83 22.87
N GLN A 141 -13.00 21.79 24.18
CA GLN A 141 -12.64 22.86 25.11
C GLN A 141 -11.11 23.00 25.26
N ALA A 142 -10.39 21.88 25.29
CA ALA A 142 -8.95 21.85 25.44
C ALA A 142 -8.24 22.18 24.11
N VAL A 143 -8.70 21.59 23.00
CA VAL A 143 -7.96 21.62 21.71
C VAL A 143 -8.57 22.53 20.65
N GLY A 144 -9.76 23.09 20.87
CA GLY A 144 -10.56 23.77 19.84
C GLY A 144 -11.18 22.79 18.84
N TRP A 145 -11.73 23.32 17.74
CA TRP A 145 -12.28 22.55 16.61
C TRP A 145 -11.92 23.23 15.29
N ALA A 146 -12.14 22.58 14.14
CA ALA A 146 -11.91 23.17 12.81
C ALA A 146 -10.58 23.95 12.69
N ASN A 147 -9.45 23.27 12.91
CA ASN A 147 -8.10 23.87 12.93
C ASN A 147 -7.86 24.83 14.11
N GLY A 148 -8.26 24.43 15.32
CA GLY A 148 -7.95 25.16 16.55
C GLY A 148 -8.83 26.37 16.84
N LYS A 149 -9.96 26.52 16.12
CA LYS A 149 -11.01 27.50 16.43
C LYS A 149 -11.50 27.28 17.86
N ARG A 150 -11.69 28.39 18.58
CA ARG A 150 -12.27 28.44 19.93
C ARG A 150 -13.48 29.37 19.91
N GLY A 151 -14.40 29.16 20.84
CA GLY A 151 -15.64 29.91 20.94
C GLY A 151 -16.58 29.33 21.98
N THR A 152 -17.86 29.66 21.86
CA THR A 152 -18.88 29.18 22.80
C THR A 152 -19.28 27.72 22.53
N ALA A 153 -19.96 27.09 23.49
CA ALA A 153 -20.56 25.77 23.29
C ALA A 153 -21.59 25.78 22.14
N ALA A 154 -22.31 26.87 21.95
CA ALA A 154 -23.27 27.02 20.84
C ALA A 154 -22.55 27.02 19.47
N ASP A 155 -21.41 27.70 19.37
CA ASP A 155 -20.59 27.70 18.14
C ASP A 155 -20.07 26.30 17.81
N TYR A 156 -19.62 25.58 18.84
CA TYR A 156 -19.18 24.19 18.72
C TYR A 156 -20.31 23.28 18.24
N LEU A 157 -21.48 23.32 18.87
CA LEU A 157 -22.63 22.49 18.49
C LEU A 157 -23.10 22.76 17.06
N LYS A 158 -23.06 24.02 16.61
CA LYS A 158 -23.35 24.38 15.22
C LYS A 158 -22.36 23.72 14.25
N TRP A 159 -21.07 23.79 14.53
CA TRP A 159 -20.04 23.13 13.73
C TRP A 159 -20.18 21.60 13.76
N ARG A 160 -20.42 21.04 14.94
CA ARG A 160 -20.58 19.60 15.16
C ARG A 160 -21.75 19.03 14.38
N LYS A 161 -22.90 19.72 14.37
CA LYS A 161 -24.08 19.34 13.57
C LYS A 161 -23.76 19.37 12.07
N MET A 162 -23.23 20.49 11.57
CA MET A 162 -22.85 20.64 10.16
C MET A 162 -21.86 19.54 9.71
N THR A 163 -20.86 19.23 10.53
CA THR A 163 -19.82 18.24 10.20
C THR A 163 -20.37 16.81 10.13
N GLU A 164 -21.38 16.49 10.95
CA GLU A 164 -22.08 15.21 10.89
C GLU A 164 -22.98 15.10 9.66
N GLU A 165 -23.71 16.15 9.31
CA GLU A 165 -24.50 16.22 8.07
C GLU A 165 -23.62 16.05 6.81
N GLU A 166 -22.36 16.49 6.86
CA GLU A 166 -21.42 16.29 5.75
C GLU A 166 -21.07 14.82 5.50
N ILE A 167 -21.22 13.91 6.47
CA ILE A 167 -20.92 12.47 6.31
C ILE A 167 -21.73 11.87 5.16
N GLU A 168 -23.03 12.18 5.13
CA GLU A 168 -23.97 11.73 4.09
C GLU A 168 -24.07 12.74 2.95
N GLY A 169 -23.87 14.04 3.23
CA GLY A 169 -23.86 15.09 2.22
C GLY A 169 -22.57 15.11 1.41
N ARG A 170 -21.68 16.06 1.72
CA ARG A 170 -20.42 16.31 0.95
C ARG A 170 -19.59 15.05 0.73
N TRP A 171 -19.56 14.16 1.72
CA TRP A 171 -18.75 12.95 1.68
C TRP A 171 -19.51 11.72 1.18
N GLY A 172 -20.84 11.77 1.08
CA GLY A 172 -21.66 10.62 0.68
C GLY A 172 -21.21 9.96 -0.63
N PRO A 173 -21.04 10.74 -1.72
CA PRO A 173 -20.61 10.23 -3.02
C PRO A 173 -19.15 9.77 -3.12
N VAL A 174 -18.33 9.95 -2.07
CA VAL A 174 -16.92 9.54 -2.11
C VAL A 174 -16.83 8.01 -2.02
N SER A 175 -16.16 7.39 -2.98
CA SER A 175 -15.89 5.95 -2.98
C SER A 175 -14.75 5.56 -2.04
N TYR A 176 -13.67 6.36 -2.04
CA TYR A 176 -12.48 6.13 -1.23
C TYR A 176 -11.92 7.43 -0.66
N MET A 177 -11.52 7.40 0.61
CA MET A 177 -10.57 8.35 1.19
C MET A 177 -9.24 7.63 1.38
N VAL A 178 -8.15 8.23 0.92
CA VAL A 178 -6.81 7.67 1.09
C VAL A 178 -6.07 8.54 2.09
N ALA A 179 -5.77 8.00 3.27
CA ALA A 179 -4.88 8.69 4.21
C ALA A 179 -3.44 8.55 3.71
N ILE A 180 -2.77 9.69 3.55
CA ILE A 180 -1.41 9.80 3.05
C ILE A 180 -0.52 10.07 4.25
N VAL A 181 0.35 9.11 4.58
CA VAL A 181 1.23 9.21 5.73
C VAL A 181 2.67 9.16 5.26
N MET A 182 3.45 10.19 5.56
CA MET A 182 4.90 10.14 5.44
C MET A 182 5.48 9.48 6.69
N ARG A 183 6.03 8.28 6.55
CA ARG A 183 6.74 7.59 7.62
C ARG A 183 8.22 7.94 7.54
N ARG A 184 8.71 8.70 8.52
CA ARG A 184 10.13 9.06 8.61
C ARG A 184 10.99 7.79 8.63
N GLN A 185 12.00 7.72 7.75
CA GLN A 185 12.92 6.59 7.76
C GLN A 185 13.75 6.62 9.05
N ALA A 186 13.85 5.46 9.71
CA ALA A 186 14.66 5.25 10.89
C ALA A 186 15.88 4.38 10.54
N GLY A 187 17.05 4.71 11.08
CA GLY A 187 18.30 4.02 10.77
C GLY A 187 19.52 4.88 11.11
N SER A 188 20.73 4.39 10.79
CA SER A 188 21.99 5.10 11.07
C SER A 188 22.15 6.41 10.29
N LYS A 189 21.47 6.54 9.13
CA LYS A 189 21.41 7.77 8.35
C LYS A 189 19.95 8.15 8.09
N ARG A 190 19.49 9.23 8.71
CA ARG A 190 18.16 9.80 8.50
C ARG A 190 18.18 10.75 7.31
N MET A 191 17.26 10.58 6.36
CA MET A 191 17.16 11.50 5.24
C MET A 191 16.56 12.84 5.70
N PRO A 192 16.97 13.97 5.07
CA PRO A 192 16.30 15.25 5.29
C PRO A 192 14.79 15.13 5.12
N GLU A 193 14.04 15.80 6.00
CA GLU A 193 12.58 15.67 6.00
C GLU A 193 11.93 16.15 4.71
N TRP A 194 12.48 17.22 4.13
CA TRP A 194 11.98 17.77 2.88
C TRP A 194 12.12 16.78 1.70
N GLU A 195 13.15 15.93 1.68
CA GLU A 195 13.33 14.91 0.63
C GLU A 195 12.25 13.84 0.69
N GLU A 196 11.92 13.38 1.90
CA GLU A 196 10.86 12.39 2.09
C GLU A 196 9.46 12.98 1.84
N ALA A 197 9.27 14.26 2.19
CA ALA A 197 8.05 14.99 1.90
C ALA A 197 7.87 15.17 0.39
N ALA A 198 8.93 15.57 -0.32
CA ALA A 198 8.94 15.68 -1.77
C ALA A 198 8.68 14.34 -2.46
N ALA A 199 9.33 13.27 -2.01
CA ALA A 199 9.09 11.91 -2.50
C ALA A 199 7.62 11.48 -2.33
N THR A 200 7.02 11.75 -1.16
CA THR A 200 5.60 11.48 -0.89
C THR A 200 4.68 12.32 -1.79
N ALA A 201 5.02 13.59 -2.02
CA ALA A 201 4.26 14.46 -2.93
C ALA A 201 4.36 14.00 -4.39
N CYS A 202 5.51 13.48 -4.84
CA CYS A 202 5.67 12.87 -6.15
C CYS A 202 4.80 11.62 -6.31
N ALA A 203 4.70 10.78 -5.27
CA ALA A 203 3.79 9.63 -5.27
C ALA A 203 2.32 10.08 -5.44
N MET A 204 1.93 11.18 -4.77
CA MET A 204 0.60 11.80 -4.97
C MET A 204 0.39 12.35 -6.36
N GLN A 205 1.39 13.02 -6.92
CA GLN A 205 1.30 13.49 -8.29
C GLN A 205 1.12 12.33 -9.28
N ASN A 206 1.86 11.24 -9.13
CA ASN A 206 1.69 10.05 -9.97
C ASN A 206 0.27 9.47 -9.85
N MET A 207 -0.27 9.35 -8.63
CA MET A 207 -1.66 8.92 -8.43
C MET A 207 -2.66 9.82 -9.17
N HIS A 208 -2.48 11.14 -9.10
CA HIS A 208 -3.36 12.11 -9.75
C HIS A 208 -3.25 12.09 -11.28
N LEU A 209 -2.06 11.85 -11.82
CA LEU A 209 -1.86 11.66 -13.26
C LEU A 209 -2.53 10.37 -13.73
N GLN A 210 -2.35 9.27 -13.01
CA GLN A 210 -3.03 8.01 -13.32
C GLN A 210 -4.53 8.16 -13.21
N ALA A 211 -5.05 8.88 -12.21
CA ALA A 211 -6.48 9.15 -12.11
C ALA A 211 -7.04 9.88 -13.34
N SER A 212 -6.25 10.78 -13.93
CA SER A 212 -6.64 11.55 -15.11
C SER A 212 -6.72 10.70 -16.39
N ALA A 213 -6.15 9.50 -16.38
CA ALA A 213 -6.33 8.51 -17.46
C ALA A 213 -7.73 7.85 -17.43
N HIS A 214 -8.48 7.97 -16.33
CA HIS A 214 -9.82 7.38 -16.19
C HIS A 214 -10.88 8.46 -16.41
N ALA A 215 -11.63 8.35 -17.51
CA ALA A 215 -12.70 9.27 -17.81
C ALA A 215 -13.75 9.32 -16.69
N GLY A 216 -14.07 10.52 -16.22
CA GLY A 216 -15.08 10.74 -15.18
C GLY A 216 -14.63 10.40 -13.75
N LEU A 217 -13.38 10.01 -13.52
CA LEU A 217 -12.81 9.91 -12.18
C LEU A 217 -12.47 11.30 -11.65
N ALA A 218 -12.89 11.58 -10.41
CA ALA A 218 -12.64 12.84 -9.73
C ALA A 218 -11.73 12.61 -8.52
N CYS A 219 -10.75 13.48 -8.33
CA CYS A 219 -9.78 13.39 -7.23
C CYS A 219 -9.53 14.77 -6.61
N TYR A 220 -9.31 14.78 -5.30
CA TYR A 220 -9.00 15.96 -4.51
C TYR A 220 -8.01 15.60 -3.41
N TRP A 221 -6.88 16.30 -3.37
CA TRP A 221 -5.90 16.18 -2.30
C TRP A 221 -6.12 17.32 -1.30
N SER A 222 -6.28 16.97 -0.02
CA SER A 222 -6.54 17.89 1.07
C SER A 222 -5.84 17.45 2.36
N SER A 223 -5.85 18.33 3.37
CA SER A 223 -5.52 18.02 4.75
C SER A 223 -6.80 17.79 5.55
N TRP A 224 -6.86 16.70 6.32
CA TRP A 224 -7.99 16.35 7.19
C TRP A 224 -7.90 17.07 8.53
#